data_AF-G2R6D6-F1
#
_entry.id   AF-G2R6D6-F1
#
_cell.length_a   1.000
_cell.length_b   1.000
_cell.length_c   1.000
_cell.angle_alpha   90.00
_cell.angle_beta   90.00
_cell.angle_gamma   90.00
#
_symmetry.space_group_name_H-M   'P 1'
#
loop_
_entity.id
_entity.type
_entity.pdbx_description
1 polymer ?
#
loop_
_entity_poly.entity_id
_entity_poly.type
_entity_poly.pdbx_seq_one_letter_code
_entity_poly.pdbx_strand_id
1 'polypeptide(L)'
;MASLPSLPPSATTSILRAALHDRVVGVLVGSALGDAIGLYTEFLTAADAAAAYPTRTFTLTATPHPTPFKLDMHRAPKELGHWTDDTDHALLILLAFLHTARTSPSSPNPSTHPPANATPQANPSPPPPPLPTQHDLALRLHA
;
A
#
# COMPACT_ATOMS: atom_id res chain seq x y z
N MET A 1 -15.22 -34.95 25.22
CA MET A 1 -14.69 -33.65 24.74
C MET A 1 -15.80 -32.98 23.93
N ALA A 2 -16.33 -31.84 24.38
CA ALA A 2 -17.38 -31.15 23.64
C ALA A 2 -16.78 -30.50 22.38
N SER A 3 -17.34 -30.79 21.21
CA SER A 3 -16.96 -30.12 19.96
C SER A 3 -17.33 -28.65 20.05
N LEU A 4 -16.38 -27.75 19.80
CA LEU A 4 -16.67 -26.33 19.61
C LEU A 4 -17.67 -26.18 18.45
N PRO A 5 -18.75 -25.40 18.62
CA PRO A 5 -19.72 -25.19 17.54
C PRO A 5 -19.07 -24.50 16.35
N SER A 6 -19.25 -25.05 15.15
CA SER A 6 -18.76 -24.43 13.91
C SER A 6 -19.56 -23.17 13.60
N LEU A 7 -18.88 -22.08 13.30
CA LEU A 7 -19.52 -20.85 12.83
C LEU A 7 -20.22 -21.09 11.47
N PRO A 8 -21.36 -20.42 11.21
CA PRO A 8 -21.98 -20.46 9.90
C PRO A 8 -21.03 -19.86 8.84
N PRO A 9 -21.05 -20.34 7.59
CA PRO A 9 -20.12 -19.91 6.54
C PRO A 9 -20.06 -18.39 6.35
N SER A 10 -21.19 -17.69 6.44
CA SER A 10 -21.26 -16.24 6.32
C SER A 10 -20.50 -15.50 7.43
N ALA A 11 -20.57 -16.00 8.67
CA ALA A 11 -19.82 -15.46 9.80
C ALA A 11 -18.31 -15.70 9.62
N THR A 12 -17.93 -16.90 9.18
CA THR A 12 -16.53 -17.24 8.87
C THR A 12 -15.97 -16.32 7.77
N THR A 13 -16.71 -16.11 6.68
CA THR A 13 -16.29 -15.19 5.60
C THR A 13 -16.18 -13.75 6.08
N SER A 14 -17.10 -13.29 6.94
CA SER A 14 -17.07 -11.93 7.50
C SER A 14 -15.82 -11.72 8.36
N ILE A 15 -15.52 -12.65 9.26
CA ILE A 15 -14.32 -12.60 10.13
C ILE A 15 -13.05 -12.64 9.27
N LEU A 16 -12.98 -13.52 8.27
CA LEU A 16 -11.83 -13.61 7.38
C LEU A 16 -11.63 -12.30 6.62
N ARG A 17 -12.71 -11.69 6.10
CA ARG A 17 -12.63 -10.41 5.39
C ARG A 17 -12.14 -9.29 6.32
N ALA A 18 -12.65 -9.24 7.55
CA ALA A 18 -12.20 -8.26 8.53
C ALA A 18 -10.71 -8.44 8.88
N ALA A 19 -10.25 -9.69 9.08
CA ALA A 19 -8.86 -9.99 9.34
C ALA A 19 -7.96 -9.65 8.14
N LEU A 20 -8.40 -9.96 6.91
CA LEU A 20 -7.65 -9.59 5.70
C LEU A 20 -7.56 -8.08 5.55
N HIS A 21 -8.65 -7.35 5.79
CA HIS A 21 -8.65 -5.90 5.75
C HIS A 21 -7.66 -5.31 6.76
N ASP A 22 -7.71 -5.76 8.02
CA ASP A 22 -6.80 -5.33 9.07
C ASP A 22 -5.33 -5.59 8.70
N ARG A 23 -5.03 -6.78 8.15
CA ARG A 23 -3.67 -7.12 7.68
C ARG A 23 -3.21 -6.27 6.51
N VAL A 24 -4.08 -5.98 5.54
CA VAL A 24 -3.74 -5.11 4.40
C VAL A 24 -3.43 -3.70 4.89
N VAL A 25 -4.28 -3.13 5.75
CA VAL A 25 -4.04 -1.80 6.34
C VAL A 25 -2.73 -1.80 7.14
N GLY A 26 -2.53 -2.81 7.97
CA GLY A 26 -1.33 -2.97 8.79
C GLY A 26 -0.04 -3.10 7.97
N VAL A 27 -0.08 -3.77 6.82
CA VAL A 27 1.07 -3.85 5.89
C VAL A 27 1.37 -2.48 5.29
N LEU A 28 0.37 -1.77 4.78
CA LEU A 28 0.60 -0.47 4.12
C LEU A 28 1.12 0.57 5.12
N VAL A 29 0.45 0.70 6.27
CA VAL A 29 0.84 1.65 7.33
C VAL A 29 2.15 1.21 8.00
N GLY A 30 2.33 -0.08 8.25
CA GLY A 30 3.53 -0.63 8.88
C GLY A 30 4.77 -0.46 8.02
N SER A 31 4.66 -0.63 6.70
CA SER A 31 5.77 -0.36 5.77
C SER A 31 6.17 1.11 5.78
N ALA A 32 5.20 2.02 5.67
CA ALA A 32 5.47 3.47 5.72
C ALA A 32 6.05 3.92 7.07
N LEU A 33 5.57 3.33 8.18
CA LEU A 33 6.13 3.56 9.51
C LEU A 33 7.57 3.05 9.62
N GLY A 34 7.84 1.86 9.09
CA GLY A 34 9.19 1.28 9.08
C GLY A 34 10.17 2.13 8.28
N ASP A 35 9.75 2.63 7.12
CA ASP A 35 10.51 3.56 6.27
C ASP A 35 10.84 4.87 7.03
N ALA A 36 9.82 5.53 7.59
CA ALA A 36 10.00 6.75 8.38
C ALA A 36 10.95 6.56 9.59
N ILE A 37 10.91 5.40 10.25
CA ILE A 37 11.85 5.05 11.33
C ILE A 37 13.25 4.73 10.77
N GLY A 38 13.33 4.07 9.62
CA GLY A 38 14.58 3.70 8.95
C GLY A 38 15.48 4.91 8.67
N LEU A 39 14.89 6.06 8.32
CA LEU A 39 15.59 7.34 8.12
C LEU A 39 16.47 7.74 9.31
N TYR A 40 16.09 7.40 10.54
CA TYR A 40 16.89 7.74 11.73
C TYR A 40 18.27 7.08 11.69
N THR A 41 18.39 5.90 11.07
CA THR A 41 19.63 5.10 11.11
C THR A 41 20.24 4.81 9.75
N GLU A 42 19.59 5.18 8.65
CA GLU A 42 20.14 5.04 7.29
C GLU A 42 21.57 5.58 7.14
N PHE A 43 22.46 4.79 6.54
CA PHE A 43 23.89 5.10 6.39
C PHE A 43 24.69 5.26 7.69
N LEU A 44 24.11 5.03 8.87
CA LEU A 44 24.87 4.95 10.12
C LEU A 44 25.44 3.54 10.28
N THR A 45 26.63 3.44 10.87
CA THR A 45 27.09 2.15 11.38
C THR A 45 26.24 1.74 12.58
N ALA A 46 26.24 0.45 12.92
CA ALA A 46 25.55 -0.02 14.12
C ALA A 46 26.05 0.68 15.41
N ALA A 47 27.35 1.03 15.46
CA ALA A 47 27.94 1.75 16.58
C ALA A 47 27.43 3.21 16.64
N ASP A 48 27.41 3.91 15.51
CA ASP A 48 26.91 5.30 15.44
C ASP A 48 25.42 5.38 15.75
N ALA A 49 24.62 4.44 15.24
CA ALA A 49 23.20 4.35 15.54
C ALA A 49 22.95 4.09 17.04
N ALA A 50 23.72 3.20 17.66
CA ALA A 50 23.61 2.93 19.10
C ALA A 50 24.04 4.14 19.96
N ALA A 51 25.04 4.89 19.51
CA ALA A 51 25.48 6.11 20.19
C ALA A 51 24.45 7.25 20.05
N ALA A 52 23.85 7.42 18.87
CA ALA A 52 22.84 8.44 18.62
C ALA A 52 21.49 8.12 19.25
N TYR A 53 21.11 6.84 19.31
CA TYR A 53 19.81 6.36 19.78
C TYR A 53 19.95 5.25 20.83
N PRO A 54 20.46 5.56 22.04
CA PRO A 54 20.78 4.56 23.06
C PRO A 54 19.56 3.77 23.55
N THR A 55 18.37 4.38 23.56
CA THR A 55 17.11 3.72 23.97
C THR A 55 16.50 2.87 22.88
N ARG A 56 16.93 3.02 21.62
CA ARG A 56 16.36 2.37 20.43
C ARG A 56 14.83 2.50 20.33
N THR A 57 14.30 3.58 20.89
CA THR A 57 12.87 3.89 20.93
C THR A 57 12.65 5.19 20.17
N PHE A 58 11.72 5.15 19.22
CA PHE A 58 11.44 6.27 18.32
C PHE A 58 10.01 6.75 18.55
N THR A 59 9.86 8.04 18.80
CA THR A 59 8.57 8.71 18.86
C THR A 59 8.47 9.63 17.65
N LEU A 60 7.49 9.40 16.77
CA LEU A 60 7.27 10.25 15.60
C LEU A 60 6.28 11.39 15.87
N THR A 61 5.49 11.29 16.93
CA THR A 61 4.42 12.25 17.26
C THR A 61 4.86 13.28 18.29
N ALA A 62 4.11 14.39 18.37
CA ALA A 62 4.45 15.54 19.19
C ALA A 62 4.46 15.29 20.72
N THR A 63 3.80 14.24 21.23
CA THR A 63 3.64 13.98 22.66
C THR A 63 4.33 12.68 23.09
N PRO A 64 5.21 12.68 24.13
CA PRO A 64 5.67 13.83 24.90
C PRO A 64 6.64 14.75 24.14
N HIS A 65 7.52 14.19 23.29
CA HIS A 65 8.32 14.89 22.28
C HIS A 65 8.77 13.87 21.22
N PRO A 66 8.87 14.26 19.93
CA PRO A 66 9.39 13.35 18.92
C PRO A 66 10.88 13.12 19.15
N THR A 67 11.36 11.94 18.78
CA THR A 67 12.79 11.63 18.77
C THR A 67 13.46 12.55 17.75
N PRO A 68 14.49 13.32 18.10
CA PRO A 68 15.16 14.19 17.13
C PRO A 68 16.01 13.36 16.16
N PHE A 69 16.17 13.85 14.94
CA PHE A 69 17.17 13.29 14.03
C PHE A 69 18.59 13.58 14.53
N LYS A 70 19.50 12.64 14.26
CA LYS A 70 20.93 12.89 14.31
C LYS A 70 21.25 13.94 13.25
N LEU A 71 21.87 15.04 13.66
CA LEU A 71 22.23 16.10 12.72
C LEU A 71 23.38 15.65 11.81
N ASP A 72 23.09 15.48 10.53
CA ASP A 72 24.04 15.22 9.46
C ASP A 72 23.48 15.66 8.10
N MET A 73 24.31 15.62 7.05
CA MET A 73 23.90 16.07 5.71
C MET A 73 22.72 15.29 5.13
N HIS A 74 22.54 14.03 5.52
CA HIS A 74 21.46 13.17 5.02
C HIS A 74 20.11 13.54 5.63
N ARG A 75 20.09 13.82 6.94
CA ARG A 75 18.87 14.07 7.72
C ARG A 75 18.53 15.54 7.89
N ALA A 76 19.50 16.45 7.76
CA ALA A 76 19.26 17.90 7.85
C ALA A 76 18.12 18.42 6.96
N PRO A 77 17.90 17.93 5.72
CA PRO A 77 16.78 18.38 4.89
C PRO A 77 15.46 17.65 5.16
N LYS A 78 15.40 16.71 6.12
CA LYS A 78 14.21 15.88 6.37
C LYS A 78 13.39 16.42 7.55
N GLU A 79 12.07 16.28 7.46
CA GLU A 79 11.16 16.57 8.57
C GLU A 79 10.74 15.28 9.29
N LEU A 80 10.33 15.43 10.55
CA LEU A 80 9.91 14.30 11.37
C LEU A 80 8.66 13.66 10.79
N GLY A 81 8.66 12.33 10.67
CA GLY A 81 7.54 11.58 10.12
C GLY A 81 7.51 11.53 8.58
N HIS A 82 8.46 12.18 7.89
CA HIS A 82 8.66 11.90 6.47
C HIS A 82 9.09 10.44 6.27
N TRP A 83 8.60 9.84 5.20
CA TRP A 83 9.07 8.58 4.64
C TRP A 83 9.98 8.86 3.42
N THR A 84 10.47 7.81 2.77
CA THR A 84 11.36 7.90 1.61
C THR A 84 10.68 7.45 0.33
N ASP A 85 11.49 7.28 -0.73
CA ASP A 85 11.02 6.75 -2.01
C ASP A 85 10.51 5.31 -1.90
N ASP A 86 10.85 4.56 -0.85
CA ASP A 86 10.27 3.25 -0.58
C ASP A 86 8.73 3.31 -0.46
N THR A 87 8.22 4.25 0.35
CA THR A 87 6.77 4.44 0.50
C THR A 87 6.14 5.01 -0.76
N ASP A 88 6.79 5.97 -1.43
CA ASP A 88 6.28 6.53 -2.68
C ASP A 88 6.14 5.46 -3.77
N HIS A 89 7.12 4.57 -3.92
CA HIS A 89 7.07 3.45 -4.86
C HIS A 89 5.99 2.43 -4.48
N ALA A 90 5.82 2.12 -3.20
CA ALA A 90 4.76 1.23 -2.75
C ALA A 90 3.36 1.77 -3.09
N LEU A 91 3.13 3.07 -2.86
CA LEU A 91 1.90 3.75 -3.24
C LEU A 91 1.70 3.78 -4.76
N LEU A 92 2.76 4.04 -5.52
CA LEU A 92 2.70 4.06 -6.98
C LEU A 92 2.23 2.71 -7.54
N ILE A 93 2.80 1.60 -7.04
CA ILE A 93 2.42 0.25 -7.44
C ILE A 93 0.97 -0.06 -7.06
N LEU A 94 0.56 0.26 -5.82
CA LEU A 94 -0.79 0.03 -5.34
C LEU A 94 -1.82 0.79 -6.19
N LEU A 95 -1.57 2.06 -6.46
CA LEU A 95 -2.47 2.91 -7.23
C LEU A 95 -2.55 2.48 -8.70
N ALA A 96 -1.43 2.06 -9.30
CA ALA A 96 -1.41 1.50 -10.65
C ALA A 96 -2.26 0.22 -10.71
N PHE A 97 -2.12 -0.68 -9.75
CA PHE A 97 -2.92 -1.91 -9.67
C PHE A 97 -4.42 -1.59 -9.54
N LEU A 98 -4.80 -0.68 -8.64
CA LEU A 98 -6.19 -0.27 -8.45
C LEU A 98 -6.77 0.41 -9.70
N HIS A 99 -5.95 1.15 -10.44
CA HIS A 99 -6.36 1.72 -11.71
C HIS A 99 -6.69 0.62 -12.74
N THR A 100 -5.77 -0.32 -12.96
CA THR A 100 -5.96 -1.42 -13.94
C THR A 100 -7.11 -2.34 -13.56
N ALA A 101 -7.31 -2.62 -12.27
CA ALA A 101 -8.41 -3.45 -11.79
C ALA A 101 -9.79 -2.82 -12.07
N ARG A 102 -9.89 -1.48 -12.04
CA ARG A 102 -11.13 -0.74 -12.35
C ARG A 102 -11.41 -0.62 -13.84
N THR A 103 -10.37 -0.64 -14.68
CA THR A 103 -10.49 -0.44 -16.13
C THR A 103 -10.53 -1.74 -16.93
N SER A 104 -10.24 -2.88 -16.31
CA SER A 104 -10.38 -4.19 -16.94
C SER A 104 -11.87 -4.47 -17.24
N PRO A 105 -12.27 -4.70 -18.51
CA PRO A 105 -13.66 -5.00 -18.81
C PRO A 105 -14.09 -6.26 -18.05
N SER A 106 -15.22 -6.16 -17.33
CA SER A 106 -15.86 -7.34 -16.75
C SER A 106 -16.00 -8.40 -17.84
N SER A 107 -15.43 -9.59 -17.63
CA SER A 107 -15.56 -10.68 -18.60
C SER A 107 -17.05 -10.82 -18.96
N PRO A 108 -17.40 -10.86 -20.27
CA PRO A 108 -18.79 -11.03 -20.67
C PRO A 108 -19.31 -12.33 -20.07
N ASN A 109 -20.45 -12.23 -19.40
CA ASN A 109 -21.15 -13.33 -18.78
C ASN A 109 -21.37 -14.44 -19.85
N PRO A 110 -20.91 -15.69 -19.66
CA PRO A 110 -20.96 -16.73 -20.69
C PRO A 110 -22.37 -17.23 -21.04
N SER A 111 -23.43 -16.56 -20.58
CA SER A 111 -24.82 -17.00 -20.72
C SER A 111 -25.60 -16.40 -21.91
N THR A 112 -24.97 -15.66 -22.82
CA THR A 112 -25.63 -15.21 -24.06
C THR A 112 -25.03 -15.91 -25.27
N HIS A 113 -25.55 -17.10 -25.60
CA HIS A 113 -25.38 -17.67 -26.93
C HIS A 113 -26.07 -16.75 -27.96
N PRO A 114 -25.35 -16.22 -28.97
CA PRO A 114 -26.00 -15.56 -30.10
C PRO A 114 -26.57 -16.63 -31.07
N PRO A 115 -27.66 -16.32 -31.80
CA PRO A 115 -28.14 -17.20 -32.85
C PRO A 115 -27.08 -17.38 -33.94
N ALA A 116 -26.93 -18.62 -34.39
CA ALA A 116 -25.96 -19.04 -35.39
C ALA A 116 -26.30 -18.46 -36.78
N ASN A 117 -25.94 -17.19 -37.05
CA ASN A 117 -25.74 -16.65 -38.42
C ASN A 117 -25.25 -15.18 -38.45
N ALA A 118 -24.25 -14.84 -37.64
CA ALA A 118 -23.53 -13.57 -37.82
C ALA A 118 -22.03 -13.84 -37.95
N THR A 119 -21.48 -13.55 -39.12
CA THR A 119 -20.04 -13.50 -39.38
C THR A 119 -19.41 -12.54 -38.37
N PRO A 120 -18.38 -12.94 -37.59
CA PRO A 120 -17.75 -12.04 -36.65
C PRO A 120 -16.89 -11.04 -37.42
N GLN A 121 -17.43 -9.86 -37.69
CA GLN A 121 -16.61 -8.71 -38.08
C GLN A 121 -15.88 -8.25 -36.81
N ALA A 122 -14.63 -8.69 -36.67
CA ALA A 122 -13.76 -8.31 -35.56
C ALA A 122 -13.45 -6.81 -35.66
N ASN A 123 -14.31 -5.96 -35.10
CA ASN A 123 -13.93 -4.59 -34.81
C ASN A 123 -12.79 -4.64 -33.78
N PRO A 124 -11.62 -4.05 -34.06
CA PRO A 124 -10.54 -4.00 -33.09
C PRO A 124 -11.05 -3.30 -31.84
N SER A 125 -10.83 -3.92 -30.68
CA SER A 125 -11.13 -3.30 -29.39
C SER A 125 -10.39 -1.95 -29.31
N PRO A 126 -11.03 -0.89 -28.78
CA PRO A 126 -10.33 0.37 -28.58
C PRO A 126 -9.09 0.13 -27.72
N PRO A 127 -7.98 0.86 -27.98
CA PRO A 127 -6.79 0.73 -27.16
C PRO A 127 -7.14 1.00 -25.70
N PRO A 128 -6.53 0.28 -24.74
CA PRO A 128 -6.74 0.56 -23.33
C PRO A 128 -6.40 2.02 -23.05
N PRO A 129 -7.11 2.66 -22.10
CA PRO A 129 -6.75 4.02 -21.69
C PRO A 129 -5.28 4.05 -21.26
N PRO A 130 -4.57 5.16 -21.53
CA PRO A 130 -3.18 5.30 -21.09
C PRO A 130 -3.10 5.10 -19.58
N LEU A 131 -2.05 4.42 -19.13
CA LEU A 131 -1.79 4.29 -17.69
C LEU A 131 -1.63 5.69 -17.09
N PRO A 132 -2.14 5.93 -15.87
CA PRO A 132 -1.92 7.17 -15.17
C PRO A 132 -0.42 7.45 -15.06
N THR A 133 -0.03 8.70 -15.29
CA THR A 133 1.33 9.14 -15.01
C THR A 133 1.57 9.17 -13.49
N GLN A 134 2.84 9.24 -13.07
CA GLN A 134 3.17 9.46 -11.66
C GLN A 134 2.51 10.75 -11.12
N HIS A 135 2.40 11.78 -11.96
CA HIS A 135 1.71 13.02 -11.62
C HIS A 135 0.20 12.82 -11.40
N ASP A 136 -0.46 12.05 -12.27
CA ASP A 136 -1.89 11.73 -12.13
C ASP A 136 -2.19 10.93 -10.86
N LEU A 137 -1.27 10.08 -10.45
CA LEU A 137 -1.38 9.29 -9.21
C LEU A 137 -1.11 10.15 -7.97
N ALA A 138 -0.10 11.03 -8.04
CA ALA A 138 0.19 11.98 -6.97
C ALA A 138 -0.99 12.93 -6.70
N LEU A 139 -1.63 13.47 -7.75
CA LEU A 139 -2.82 14.33 -7.59
C LEU A 139 -3.99 13.62 -6.87
N ARG A 140 -4.13 12.30 -7.04
CA ARG A 140 -5.18 11.52 -6.35
C ARG A 140 -4.89 11.28 -4.87
N LEU A 141 -3.64 11.41 -4.43
CA LEU A 141 -3.25 11.29 -3.02
C LEU A 141 -3.46 12.59 -2.24
N HIS A 142 -3.57 13.73 -2.94
CA HIS A 142 -3.76 15.06 -2.34
C HIS A 142 -5.22 15.54 -2.32
N ALA A 143 -6.18 14.70 -2.75
CA ALA A 143 -7.63 14.99 -2.77
C ALA A 143 -8.37 14.10 -1.75
#